data_AF-A0A0L9UJH1-F1
#
_entry.id   AF-A0A0L9UJH1-F1
#
_cell.length_a   1.000
_cell.length_b   1.000
_cell.length_c   1.000
_cell.angle_alpha   90.00
_cell.angle_beta   90.00
_cell.angle_gamma   90.00
#
_symmetry.space_group_name_H-M   'P 1'
#
loop_
_entity.id
_entity.type
_entity.pdbx_description
1 polymer ?
#
loop_
_entity_poly.entity_id
_entity_poly.type
_entity_poly.pdbx_seq_one_letter_code
_entity_poly.pdbx_strand_id
1 'polypeptide(L)'
;MEAAMRDHPLWTTASEEDIDCAMEGLEKYIMIKLFSRTFSATPEDAKIDYEISEKISLLQTFLKPEHLDIPPIHQIEASLLLAEKELLKINAFKAPHEKLLSILNCCRVINNVLLNVAMSEHVPAGADDFLPMLIYVTIKASPLGNKTFCWANPPKLHSNLKFIKLFRRQAKLVSEAEYYYTNLVSATSFIVDLNAKSLSMDEIKFEESMQAAKLINKVTNESSSTCQMSQQQNNECSCSEKMPHKPDATGVFQVLQHGSNYPYMEAKSKGLTVGDVDVLLSDYKDLVSKYTIMCKAISCLSTSEREPLLRQIEKQSAGTLLSQHAGINTATHQHN
;
A
#
# COMPACT_ATOMS: atom_id res chain seq x y z
N MET A 1 19.23 -30.55 -10.61
CA MET A 1 20.16 -30.02 -9.59
C MET A 1 19.93 -30.67 -8.23
N GLU A 2 18.67 -30.96 -7.85
CA GLU A 2 18.36 -31.64 -6.58
C GLU A 2 19.04 -33.00 -6.41
N ALA A 3 18.85 -33.93 -7.35
CA ALA A 3 19.53 -35.24 -7.32
C ALA A 3 21.06 -35.09 -7.26
N ALA A 4 21.63 -34.22 -8.09
CA ALA A 4 23.07 -33.94 -8.08
C ALA A 4 23.60 -33.37 -6.75
N MET A 5 22.77 -32.64 -6.00
CA MET A 5 23.13 -32.13 -4.67
C MET A 5 23.07 -33.25 -3.62
N ARG A 6 22.03 -34.10 -3.69
CA ARG A 6 21.85 -35.25 -2.80
C ARG A 6 22.95 -36.31 -2.99
N ASP A 7 23.38 -36.53 -4.23
CA ASP A 7 24.41 -37.50 -4.57
C ASP A 7 25.84 -36.97 -4.32
N HIS A 8 25.99 -35.69 -3.95
CA HIS A 8 27.30 -35.07 -3.79
C HIS A 8 27.97 -35.48 -2.46
N PRO A 9 29.23 -35.97 -2.47
CA PRO A 9 29.92 -36.45 -1.25
C PRO A 9 30.00 -35.42 -0.10
N LEU A 10 30.03 -34.12 -0.42
CA LEU A 10 30.06 -33.06 0.61
C LEU A 10 28.70 -32.81 1.28
N TRP A 11 27.60 -33.31 0.72
CA TRP A 11 26.23 -33.10 1.23
C TRP A 11 25.66 -34.35 1.90
N THR A 12 26.42 -35.44 1.98
CA THR A 12 25.95 -36.72 2.55
C THR A 12 25.58 -36.64 4.03
N THR A 13 26.10 -35.65 4.76
CA THR A 13 25.80 -35.41 6.18
C THR A 13 24.77 -34.32 6.41
N ALA A 14 24.26 -33.68 5.36
CA ALA A 14 23.26 -32.62 5.47
C ALA A 14 21.88 -33.22 5.79
N SER A 15 21.07 -32.52 6.58
CA SER A 15 19.70 -32.96 6.83
C SER A 15 18.78 -32.67 5.63
N GLU A 16 17.58 -33.25 5.63
CA GLU A 16 16.58 -32.97 4.60
C GLU A 16 16.16 -31.49 4.60
N GLU A 17 16.11 -30.86 5.78
CA GLU A 17 15.82 -29.43 5.94
C GLU A 17 16.93 -28.56 5.34
N ASP A 18 18.20 -28.92 5.54
CA ASP A 18 19.34 -28.19 4.96
C ASP A 18 19.34 -28.28 3.43
N ILE A 19 19.07 -29.47 2.90
CA ILE A 19 18.93 -29.71 1.47
C ILE A 19 17.77 -28.88 0.91
N ASP A 20 16.63 -28.85 1.59
CA ASP A 20 15.49 -28.05 1.17
C ASP A 20 15.76 -26.55 1.20
N CYS A 21 16.40 -26.04 2.25
CA CYS A 21 16.80 -24.63 2.35
C CYS A 21 17.75 -24.26 1.21
N ALA A 22 18.72 -25.12 0.90
CA ALA A 22 19.64 -24.90 -0.22
C ALA A 22 18.92 -24.91 -1.57
N MET A 23 17.96 -25.81 -1.77
CA MET A 23 17.15 -25.86 -2.99
C MET A 23 16.24 -24.64 -3.15
N GLU A 24 15.69 -24.10 -2.06
CA GLU A 24 14.94 -22.83 -2.10
C GLU A 24 15.84 -21.63 -2.34
N GLY A 25 17.04 -21.61 -1.76
CA GLY A 25 18.06 -20.61 -2.05
C GLY A 25 18.46 -20.60 -3.53
N LEU A 26 18.60 -21.78 -4.12
CA LEU A 26 18.86 -21.95 -5.56
C LEU A 26 17.68 -21.44 -6.42
N GLU A 27 16.44 -21.82 -6.09
CA GLU A 27 15.23 -21.32 -6.77
C GLU A 27 15.22 -19.79 -6.74
N LYS A 28 15.42 -19.20 -5.57
CA LYS A 28 15.48 -17.74 -5.37
C LYS A 28 16.58 -17.10 -6.22
N TYR A 29 17.79 -17.64 -6.19
CA TYR A 29 18.91 -17.09 -6.94
C TYR A 29 18.65 -17.09 -8.46
N ILE A 30 18.23 -18.23 -9.01
CA ILE A 30 17.94 -18.38 -10.45
C ILE A 30 16.79 -17.46 -10.85
N MET A 31 15.69 -17.49 -10.10
CA MET A 31 14.49 -16.76 -10.47
C MET A 31 14.63 -15.25 -10.33
N ILE A 32 15.43 -14.76 -9.39
CA ILE A 32 15.77 -13.33 -9.33
C ILE A 32 16.51 -12.87 -10.59
N LYS A 33 17.46 -13.68 -11.10
CA LYS A 33 18.23 -13.34 -12.30
C LYS A 33 17.40 -13.42 -13.58
N LEU A 34 16.47 -14.37 -13.65
CA LEU A 34 15.61 -14.57 -14.81
C LEU A 34 14.31 -13.76 -14.78
N PHE A 35 14.00 -13.10 -13.65
CA PHE A 35 12.70 -12.45 -13.42
C PHE A 35 12.25 -11.52 -14.54
N SER A 36 13.16 -10.70 -15.09
CA SER A 36 12.84 -9.75 -16.17
C SER A 36 12.43 -10.41 -17.49
N ARG A 37 12.78 -11.69 -17.69
CA ARG A 37 12.43 -12.47 -18.88
C ARG A 37 11.25 -13.42 -18.65
N THR A 38 11.02 -13.84 -17.41
CA THR A 38 10.06 -14.89 -17.09
C THR A 38 8.74 -14.37 -16.50
N PHE A 39 8.75 -13.19 -15.86
CA PHE A 39 7.56 -12.60 -15.27
C PHE A 39 6.85 -11.67 -16.26
N SER A 40 5.55 -11.88 -16.50
CA SER A 40 4.77 -11.11 -17.50
C SER A 40 5.45 -11.11 -18.87
N ALA A 41 5.93 -12.27 -19.31
CA ALA A 41 6.79 -12.39 -20.49
C ALA A 41 6.06 -12.12 -21.81
N THR A 42 4.74 -12.35 -21.84
CA THR A 42 3.90 -12.16 -23.03
C THR A 42 3.05 -10.90 -22.90
N PRO A 43 2.78 -10.17 -24.00
CA PRO A 43 1.87 -9.02 -23.97
C PRO A 43 0.43 -9.43 -23.62
N GLU A 44 0.05 -10.68 -23.88
CA GLU A 44 -1.23 -11.26 -23.46
C GLU A 44 -1.36 -11.30 -21.94
N ASP A 45 -0.31 -11.69 -21.20
CA ASP A 45 -0.32 -11.70 -19.73
C ASP A 45 -0.56 -10.29 -19.17
N ALA A 46 0.10 -9.28 -19.76
CA ALA A 46 -0.06 -7.88 -19.36
C ALA A 46 -1.48 -7.36 -19.63
N LYS A 47 -2.11 -7.80 -20.72
CA LYS A 47 -3.50 -7.47 -21.05
C LYS A 47 -4.47 -8.08 -20.05
N ILE A 48 -4.32 -9.37 -19.72
CA ILE A 48 -5.17 -10.06 -18.74
C ILE A 48 -5.03 -9.41 -17.35
N ASP A 49 -3.81 -9.08 -16.95
CA ASP A 49 -3.55 -8.37 -15.69
C ASP A 49 -4.24 -7.00 -15.64
N TYR A 50 -4.26 -6.27 -16.76
CA TYR A 50 -4.97 -4.98 -16.86
C TYR A 50 -6.48 -5.15 -16.73
N GLU A 51 -7.08 -6.11 -17.45
CA GLU A 51 -8.52 -6.39 -17.41
C GLU A 51 -8.97 -6.80 -15.99
N ILE A 52 -8.22 -7.68 -15.32
CA ILE A 52 -8.47 -8.05 -13.92
C ILE A 52 -8.39 -6.82 -13.02
N SER A 53 -7.38 -5.97 -13.23
CA SER A 53 -7.19 -4.79 -12.40
C SER A 53 -8.27 -3.73 -12.58
N GLU A 54 -8.72 -3.53 -13.81
CA GLU A 54 -9.85 -2.64 -14.09
C GLU A 54 -11.12 -3.19 -13.44
N LYS A 55 -11.40 -4.49 -13.61
CA LYS A 55 -12.57 -5.14 -13.02
C LYS A 55 -12.60 -5.02 -11.50
N ILE A 56 -11.49 -5.33 -10.81
CA ILE A 56 -11.38 -5.18 -9.36
C ILE A 56 -11.58 -3.72 -8.95
N SER A 57 -11.00 -2.77 -9.70
CA SER A 57 -11.12 -1.34 -9.43
C SER A 57 -12.56 -0.81 -9.51
N LEU A 58 -13.41 -1.40 -10.36
CA LEU A 58 -14.82 -1.06 -10.46
C LEU A 58 -15.64 -1.73 -9.35
N LEU A 59 -15.39 -3.01 -9.09
CA LEU A 59 -16.13 -3.80 -8.10
C LEU A 59 -15.94 -3.24 -6.68
N GLN A 60 -14.72 -2.81 -6.31
CA GLN A 60 -14.45 -2.28 -4.98
C GLN A 60 -15.34 -1.09 -4.58
N THR A 61 -15.84 -0.32 -5.56
CA THR A 61 -16.63 0.92 -5.34
C THR A 61 -17.99 0.63 -4.72
N PHE A 62 -18.61 -0.52 -5.02
CA PHE A 62 -19.97 -0.83 -4.59
C PHE A 62 -20.14 -2.21 -3.94
N LEU A 63 -19.12 -3.09 -4.03
CA LEU A 63 -19.18 -4.42 -3.42
C LEU A 63 -19.22 -4.31 -1.88
N LYS A 64 -20.20 -4.99 -1.29
CA LYS A 64 -20.40 -5.17 0.15
C LYS A 64 -20.20 -6.63 0.53
N PRO A 65 -19.85 -6.92 1.80
CA PRO A 65 -19.78 -8.29 2.33
C PRO A 65 -21.01 -9.14 2.03
N GLU A 66 -22.20 -8.54 2.16
CA GLU A 66 -23.50 -9.19 1.95
C GLU A 66 -23.67 -9.78 0.54
N HIS A 67 -23.02 -9.20 -0.48
CA HIS A 67 -23.13 -9.71 -1.86
C HIS A 67 -22.35 -11.02 -2.08
N LEU A 68 -21.49 -11.40 -1.14
CA LEU A 68 -20.70 -12.63 -1.15
C LEU A 68 -21.13 -13.56 0.00
N ASP A 69 -22.33 -13.38 0.55
CA ASP A 69 -22.85 -14.18 1.66
C ASP A 69 -21.99 -14.12 2.94
N ILE A 70 -21.23 -13.03 3.12
CA ILE A 70 -20.38 -12.85 4.31
C ILE A 70 -21.17 -12.13 5.41
N PRO A 71 -21.18 -12.65 6.66
CA PRO A 71 -21.85 -11.99 7.78
C PRO A 71 -21.24 -10.62 8.12
N PRO A 72 -21.95 -9.75 8.86
CA PRO A 72 -21.54 -8.37 9.11
C PRO A 72 -20.14 -8.26 9.73
N ILE A 73 -19.18 -7.75 8.95
CA ILE A 73 -17.73 -7.74 9.25
C ILE A 73 -17.32 -6.58 10.18
N HIS A 74 -18.26 -5.85 10.81
CA HIS A 74 -17.96 -4.54 11.42
C HIS A 74 -16.88 -4.56 12.52
N GLN A 75 -16.66 -5.69 13.19
CA GLN A 75 -15.59 -5.87 14.20
C GLN A 75 -14.29 -6.47 13.63
N ILE A 76 -14.30 -6.88 12.36
CA ILE A 76 -13.30 -7.73 11.72
C ILE A 76 -12.51 -6.98 10.63
N GLU A 77 -12.97 -5.80 10.20
CA GLU A 77 -12.32 -4.98 9.15
C GLU A 77 -10.83 -4.74 9.42
N ALA A 78 -10.45 -4.43 10.67
CA ALA A 78 -9.05 -4.21 11.03
C ALA A 78 -8.18 -5.47 10.88
N SER A 79 -8.76 -6.65 11.10
CA SER A 79 -8.07 -7.93 10.97
C SER A 79 -7.97 -8.38 9.51
N LEU A 80 -8.96 -8.07 8.67
CA LEU A 80 -8.89 -8.31 7.23
C LEU A 80 -7.87 -7.42 6.54
N LEU A 81 -7.69 -6.19 7.01
CA LEU A 81 -6.62 -5.31 6.54
C LEU A 81 -5.23 -5.97 6.67
N LEU A 82 -5.01 -6.83 7.66
CA LEU A 82 -3.77 -7.58 7.77
C LEU A 82 -3.62 -8.59 6.63
N ALA A 83 -4.70 -9.31 6.27
CA ALA A 83 -4.70 -10.25 5.14
C ALA A 83 -4.44 -9.53 3.81
N GLU A 84 -5.09 -8.39 3.61
CA GLU A 84 -4.88 -7.52 2.45
C GLU A 84 -3.40 -7.11 2.32
N LYS A 85 -2.80 -6.66 3.43
CA LYS A 85 -1.37 -6.29 3.46
C LYS A 85 -0.46 -7.46 3.13
N GLU A 86 -0.74 -8.67 3.61
CA GLU A 86 0.04 -9.85 3.24
C GLU A 86 -0.07 -10.16 1.74
N LEU A 87 -1.27 -10.08 1.16
CA LEU A 87 -1.47 -10.33 -0.27
C LEU A 87 -0.75 -9.31 -1.15
N LEU A 88 -0.76 -8.03 -0.77
CA LEU A 88 -0.09 -6.96 -1.51
C LEU A 88 1.43 -7.12 -1.59
N LYS A 89 2.05 -7.81 -0.61
CA LYS A 89 3.49 -8.10 -0.63
C LYS A 89 3.91 -9.01 -1.78
N ILE A 90 2.99 -9.69 -2.45
CA ILE A 90 3.32 -10.60 -3.56
C ILE A 90 4.20 -9.93 -4.63
N ASN A 91 4.04 -8.63 -4.88
CA ASN A 91 4.85 -7.89 -5.84
C ASN A 91 6.19 -7.36 -5.31
N ALA A 92 6.37 -7.33 -3.99
CA ALA A 92 7.66 -6.99 -3.38
C ALA A 92 8.70 -8.09 -3.62
N PHE A 93 8.25 -9.32 -3.84
CA PHE A 93 9.12 -10.49 -4.00
C PHE A 93 9.33 -10.87 -5.47
N LYS A 94 10.50 -11.46 -5.76
CA LYS A 94 10.85 -11.99 -7.08
C LYS A 94 10.98 -13.52 -7.09
N ALA A 95 11.19 -14.15 -5.93
CA ALA A 95 11.26 -15.59 -5.83
C ALA A 95 9.84 -16.21 -5.79
N PRO A 96 9.59 -17.33 -6.50
CA PRO A 96 8.31 -18.04 -6.44
C PRO A 96 7.91 -18.45 -5.02
N HIS A 97 8.87 -18.95 -4.23
CA HIS A 97 8.65 -19.26 -2.82
C HIS A 97 8.02 -18.09 -2.04
N GLU A 98 8.65 -16.91 -2.10
CA GLU A 98 8.27 -15.75 -1.29
C GLU A 98 6.92 -15.18 -1.73
N LYS A 99 6.64 -15.22 -3.04
CA LYS A 99 5.32 -14.90 -3.59
C LYS A 99 4.24 -15.85 -3.07
N LEU A 100 4.50 -17.16 -3.09
CA LEU A 100 3.59 -18.16 -2.53
C LEU A 100 3.39 -17.94 -1.03
N LEU A 101 4.45 -17.66 -0.27
CA LEU A 101 4.36 -17.40 1.17
C LEU A 101 3.46 -16.20 1.48
N SER A 102 3.45 -15.17 0.64
CA SER A 102 2.53 -14.04 0.77
C SER A 102 1.06 -14.47 0.68
N ILE A 103 0.74 -15.41 -0.22
CA ILE A 103 -0.59 -16.02 -0.36
C ILE A 103 -0.93 -16.85 0.88
N LEU A 104 0.00 -17.69 1.35
CA LEU A 104 -0.22 -18.53 2.54
C LEU A 104 -0.48 -17.67 3.78
N ASN A 105 0.30 -16.61 3.97
CA ASN A 105 0.13 -15.69 5.10
C ASN A 105 -1.23 -14.98 5.03
N CYS A 106 -1.64 -14.50 3.85
CA CYS A 106 -2.98 -13.95 3.65
C CYS A 106 -4.07 -14.95 4.07
N CYS A 107 -4.00 -16.19 3.58
CA CYS A 107 -5.00 -17.22 3.88
C CYS A 107 -5.02 -17.61 5.36
N ARG A 108 -3.86 -17.68 6.03
CA ARG A 108 -3.76 -17.93 7.47
C ARG A 108 -4.36 -16.81 8.30
N VAL A 109 -4.18 -15.54 7.89
CA VAL A 109 -4.84 -14.41 8.56
C VAL A 109 -6.36 -14.51 8.40
N ILE A 110 -6.86 -14.85 7.21
CA ILE A 110 -8.30 -15.06 6.97
C ILE A 110 -8.83 -16.20 7.87
N ASN A 111 -8.13 -17.32 7.94
CA ASN A 111 -8.54 -18.43 8.81
C ASN A 111 -8.53 -18.04 10.29
N ASN A 112 -7.51 -17.30 10.75
CA ASN A 112 -7.48 -16.81 12.13
C ASN A 112 -8.64 -15.87 12.43
N VAL A 113 -9.01 -15.03 11.46
CA VAL A 113 -10.21 -14.19 11.56
C VAL A 113 -11.47 -15.03 11.69
N LEU A 114 -11.66 -16.02 10.82
CA LEU A 114 -12.81 -16.91 10.86
C LEU A 114 -12.89 -17.71 12.16
N LEU A 115 -11.76 -18.18 12.67
CA LEU A 115 -11.69 -18.85 13.97
C LEU A 115 -12.11 -17.93 15.11
N ASN A 116 -11.68 -16.67 15.11
CA ASN A 116 -12.09 -15.71 16.15
C ASN A 116 -13.61 -15.44 16.12
N VAL A 117 -14.20 -15.36 14.92
CA VAL A 117 -15.66 -15.22 14.74
C VAL A 117 -16.37 -16.47 15.25
N ALA A 118 -15.90 -17.66 14.86
CA ALA A 118 -16.46 -18.92 15.30
C ALA A 118 -16.45 -19.09 16.83
N MET A 119 -15.39 -18.62 17.49
CA MET A 119 -15.29 -18.63 18.95
C MET A 119 -16.25 -17.64 19.63
N SER A 120 -16.53 -16.50 18.99
CA SER A 120 -17.46 -15.49 19.51
C SER A 120 -18.93 -15.87 19.33
N GLU A 121 -19.27 -16.41 18.16
CA GLU A 121 -20.65 -16.70 17.75
C GLU A 121 -21.06 -18.17 17.96
N HIS A 122 -20.15 -19.03 18.43
CA HIS A 122 -20.35 -20.48 18.60
C HIS A 122 -20.80 -21.23 17.32
N VAL A 123 -20.53 -20.67 16.14
CA VAL A 123 -20.78 -21.30 14.83
C VAL A 123 -19.46 -21.83 14.26
N PRO A 124 -19.34 -23.10 13.86
CA PRO A 124 -18.10 -23.62 13.27
C PRO A 124 -17.80 -22.92 11.95
N ALA A 125 -16.62 -22.31 11.82
CA ALA A 125 -16.15 -21.80 10.54
C ALA A 125 -15.83 -22.96 9.58
N GLY A 126 -16.51 -22.99 8.45
CA GLY A 126 -16.34 -23.99 7.39
C GLY A 126 -15.47 -23.49 6.24
N ALA A 127 -15.17 -24.40 5.30
CA ALA A 127 -14.57 -24.02 4.00
C ALA A 127 -15.49 -23.08 3.19
N ASP A 128 -16.80 -23.17 3.42
CA ASP A 128 -17.81 -22.33 2.81
C ASP A 128 -17.71 -20.85 3.25
N ASP A 129 -17.12 -20.57 4.41
CA ASP A 129 -16.87 -19.19 4.89
C ASP A 129 -15.53 -18.63 4.37
N PHE A 130 -14.58 -19.51 4.03
CA PHE A 130 -13.22 -19.12 3.63
C PHE A 130 -13.16 -18.49 2.24
N LEU A 131 -13.75 -19.15 1.24
CA LEU A 131 -13.63 -18.69 -0.15
C LEU A 131 -14.28 -17.31 -0.38
N PRO A 132 -15.49 -17.02 0.13
CA PRO A 132 -16.07 -15.69 0.03
C PRO A 132 -15.20 -14.61 0.68
N MET A 133 -14.63 -14.89 1.85
CA MET A 133 -13.70 -13.99 2.53
C MET A 133 -12.43 -13.75 1.70
N LEU A 134 -11.88 -14.79 1.07
CA LEU A 134 -10.73 -14.66 0.17
C LEU A 134 -11.06 -13.82 -1.07
N ILE A 135 -12.23 -14.01 -1.68
CA ILE A 135 -12.70 -13.17 -2.80
C ILE A 135 -12.83 -11.72 -2.34
N TYR A 136 -13.49 -11.49 -1.20
CA TYR A 136 -13.67 -10.15 -0.64
C TYR A 136 -12.32 -9.47 -0.37
N VAL A 137 -11.38 -10.15 0.30
CA VAL A 137 -10.02 -9.65 0.54
C VAL A 137 -9.29 -9.41 -0.77
N THR A 138 -9.44 -10.26 -1.79
CA THR A 138 -8.78 -10.06 -3.09
C THR A 138 -9.30 -8.80 -3.80
N ILE A 139 -10.61 -8.52 -3.69
CA ILE A 139 -11.22 -7.31 -4.27
C ILE A 139 -10.91 -6.06 -3.44
N LYS A 140 -10.90 -6.18 -2.11
CA LYS A 140 -10.71 -5.07 -1.16
C LYS A 140 -9.25 -4.79 -0.82
N ALA A 141 -8.32 -5.72 -1.08
CA ALA A 141 -6.88 -5.55 -0.91
C ALA A 141 -6.42 -4.34 -1.72
N SER A 142 -6.50 -3.21 -1.06
CA SER A 142 -6.16 -1.89 -1.52
C SER A 142 -5.55 -1.20 -0.30
N PRO A 143 -4.43 -0.47 -0.46
CA PRO A 143 -3.80 0.18 0.67
C PRO A 143 -4.80 1.10 1.39
N LEU A 144 -5.12 0.74 2.63
CA LEU A 144 -5.72 1.68 3.56
C LEU A 144 -4.70 2.77 3.84
N GLY A 145 -4.90 3.89 3.17
CA GLY A 145 -4.16 5.13 3.33
C GLY A 145 -4.94 6.26 2.67
N ASN A 146 -5.97 6.74 3.36
CA ASN A 146 -6.53 8.09 3.23
C ASN A 146 -6.89 8.59 1.81
N LYS A 147 -8.01 8.10 1.24
CA LYS A 147 -8.94 8.74 0.25
C LYS A 147 -8.38 9.56 -0.93
N THR A 148 -7.09 9.54 -1.18
CA THR A 148 -6.42 10.12 -2.34
C THR A 148 -5.08 9.41 -2.38
N PHE A 149 -4.75 8.80 -3.52
CA PHE A 149 -3.56 8.00 -3.81
C PHE A 149 -3.74 6.47 -3.75
N CYS A 150 -3.83 5.93 -4.97
CA CYS A 150 -3.38 4.60 -5.37
C CYS A 150 -4.16 3.43 -4.78
N TRP A 151 -5.39 3.25 -5.27
CA TRP A 151 -6.08 1.97 -5.27
C TRP A 151 -5.20 0.94 -5.97
N ALA A 152 -4.55 0.06 -5.21
CA ALA A 152 -3.73 -0.99 -5.78
C ALA A 152 -4.35 -2.33 -5.41
N ASN A 153 -5.31 -2.76 -6.23
CA ASN A 153 -5.51 -4.18 -6.56
C ASN A 153 -4.13 -4.85 -6.65
N PRO A 154 -3.88 -6.05 -6.07
CA PRO A 154 -2.60 -6.76 -6.21
C PRO A 154 -2.08 -6.67 -7.65
N PRO A 155 -1.08 -5.81 -7.94
CA PRO A 155 -0.78 -5.50 -9.32
C PRO A 155 -0.27 -6.76 -10.00
N LYS A 156 -0.68 -6.98 -11.24
CA LYS A 156 -0.25 -8.16 -12.01
C LYS A 156 -0.61 -9.51 -11.35
N LEU A 157 -1.80 -9.62 -10.77
CA LEU A 157 -2.26 -10.83 -10.07
C LEU A 157 -2.18 -12.09 -10.94
N HIS A 158 -2.63 -12.03 -12.20
CA HIS A 158 -2.56 -13.16 -13.12
C HIS A 158 -1.12 -13.57 -13.40
N SER A 159 -0.25 -12.62 -13.72
CA SER A 159 1.18 -12.92 -13.93
C SER A 159 1.84 -13.52 -12.67
N ASN A 160 1.47 -13.07 -11.48
CA ASN A 160 1.97 -13.62 -10.22
C ASN A 160 1.56 -15.08 -10.03
N LEU A 161 0.27 -15.41 -10.22
CA LEU A 161 -0.23 -16.78 -10.10
C LEU A 161 0.42 -17.70 -11.14
N LYS A 162 0.44 -17.27 -12.41
CA LYS A 162 1.12 -17.99 -13.50
C LYS A 162 2.60 -18.24 -13.20
N PHE A 163 3.30 -17.22 -12.70
CA PHE A 163 4.71 -17.33 -12.34
C PHE A 163 4.96 -18.34 -11.22
N ILE A 164 4.13 -18.34 -10.16
CA ILE A 164 4.23 -19.34 -9.09
C ILE A 164 4.02 -20.74 -9.66
N LYS A 165 2.98 -20.94 -10.49
CA LYS A 165 2.68 -22.26 -11.06
C LYS A 165 3.81 -22.82 -11.93
N LEU A 166 4.49 -21.95 -12.68
CA LEU A 166 5.53 -22.37 -13.61
C LEU A 166 6.89 -22.59 -12.94
N PHE A 167 7.23 -21.79 -11.92
CA PHE A 167 8.61 -21.72 -11.40
C PHE A 167 8.78 -22.15 -9.95
N ARG A 168 7.70 -22.38 -9.19
CA ARG A 168 7.80 -23.01 -7.87
C ARG A 168 8.17 -24.48 -8.03
N ARG A 169 9.09 -24.98 -7.21
CA ARG A 169 9.36 -26.43 -7.13
C ARG A 169 8.06 -27.21 -6.90
N GLN A 170 7.71 -28.12 -7.82
CA GLN A 170 6.45 -28.87 -7.76
C GLN A 170 6.30 -29.70 -6.48
N ALA A 171 7.40 -30.21 -5.93
CA ALA A 171 7.42 -30.92 -4.65
C ALA A 171 7.01 -30.05 -3.44
N LYS A 172 7.02 -28.72 -3.57
CA LYS A 172 6.64 -27.75 -2.54
C LYS A 172 5.30 -27.07 -2.80
N LEU A 173 4.64 -27.37 -3.91
CA LEU A 173 3.29 -26.90 -4.23
C LEU A 173 2.31 -28.06 -4.07
N VAL A 174 2.16 -28.54 -2.83
CA VAL A 174 1.32 -29.68 -2.43
C VAL A 174 0.59 -29.37 -1.11
N SER A 175 -0.47 -30.11 -0.79
CA SER A 175 -1.22 -30.01 0.47
C SER A 175 -1.76 -28.58 0.74
N GLU A 176 -1.57 -28.02 1.94
CA GLU A 176 -2.02 -26.67 2.33
C GLU A 176 -1.63 -25.60 1.29
N ALA A 177 -0.39 -25.68 0.76
CA ALA A 177 0.10 -24.69 -0.18
C ALA A 177 -0.63 -24.74 -1.54
N GLU A 178 -0.90 -25.94 -2.03
CA GLU A 178 -1.67 -26.14 -3.25
C GLU A 178 -3.15 -25.77 -3.06
N TYR A 179 -3.72 -26.10 -1.89
CA TYR A 179 -5.08 -25.74 -1.54
C TYR A 179 -5.31 -24.23 -1.57
N TYR A 180 -4.49 -23.45 -0.85
CA TYR A 180 -4.64 -21.98 -0.84
C TYR A 180 -4.32 -21.35 -2.19
N TYR A 181 -3.30 -21.85 -2.90
CA TYR A 181 -2.99 -21.39 -4.25
C TYR A 181 -4.20 -21.60 -5.18
N THR A 182 -4.81 -22.78 -5.16
CA THR A 182 -5.97 -23.11 -5.99
C THR A 182 -7.17 -22.24 -5.62
N ASN A 183 -7.43 -22.00 -4.34
CA ASN A 183 -8.50 -21.10 -3.91
C ASN A 183 -8.30 -19.67 -4.42
N LEU A 184 -7.07 -19.14 -4.42
CA LEU A 184 -6.81 -17.80 -4.97
C LEU A 184 -6.95 -17.76 -6.51
N VAL A 185 -6.57 -18.83 -7.20
CA VAL A 185 -6.84 -18.98 -8.65
C VAL A 185 -8.34 -19.02 -8.92
N SER A 186 -9.11 -19.75 -8.13
CA SER A 186 -10.57 -19.79 -8.21
C SER A 186 -11.19 -18.43 -7.93
N ALA A 187 -10.72 -17.72 -6.89
CA ALA A 187 -11.17 -16.37 -6.58
C ALA A 187 -10.88 -15.39 -7.73
N THR A 188 -9.70 -15.47 -8.34
CA THR A 188 -9.32 -14.65 -9.49
C THR A 188 -10.22 -14.93 -10.70
N SER A 189 -10.51 -16.21 -10.96
CA SER A 189 -11.39 -16.62 -12.06
C SER A 189 -12.83 -16.15 -11.83
N PHE A 190 -13.33 -16.29 -10.59
CA PHE A 190 -14.63 -15.77 -10.19
C PHE A 190 -14.75 -14.26 -10.42
N ILE A 191 -13.73 -13.47 -10.07
CA ILE A 191 -13.70 -12.01 -10.26
C ILE A 191 -13.80 -11.64 -11.75
N VAL A 192 -13.10 -12.38 -12.63
CA VAL A 192 -13.14 -12.16 -14.08
C VAL A 192 -14.55 -12.42 -14.62
N ASP A 193 -15.15 -13.54 -14.25
CA ASP A 193 -16.46 -13.98 -14.74
C ASP A 193 -17.66 -13.34 -13.97
N LEU A 194 -17.37 -12.46 -13.02
CA LEU A 194 -18.35 -11.88 -12.11
C LEU A 194 -19.41 -11.06 -12.86
N ASN A 195 -20.66 -11.44 -12.65
CA ASN A 195 -21.86 -10.81 -13.20
C ASN A 195 -22.91 -10.58 -12.09
N ALA A 196 -24.03 -9.94 -12.45
CA ALA A 196 -25.10 -9.61 -11.52
C ALA A 196 -25.70 -10.84 -10.80
N LYS A 197 -25.81 -11.98 -11.50
CA LYS A 197 -26.35 -13.23 -10.93
C LYS A 197 -25.42 -13.81 -9.87
N SER A 198 -24.10 -13.68 -10.06
CA SER A 198 -23.10 -14.12 -9.09
C SER A 198 -23.15 -13.37 -7.76
N LEU A 199 -23.69 -12.14 -7.77
CA LEU A 199 -23.85 -11.28 -6.58
C LEU A 199 -25.29 -11.24 -6.06
N SER A 200 -26.18 -12.06 -6.60
CA SER A 200 -27.61 -12.06 -6.26
C SER A 200 -28.26 -10.67 -6.38
N MET A 201 -27.88 -9.89 -7.39
CA MET A 201 -28.37 -8.52 -7.59
C MET A 201 -29.02 -8.34 -8.97
N ASP A 202 -29.89 -7.34 -9.09
CA ASP A 202 -30.54 -7.02 -10.36
C ASP A 202 -29.51 -6.56 -11.41
N GLU A 203 -29.69 -7.06 -12.64
CA GLU A 203 -28.78 -6.77 -13.76
C GLU A 203 -28.69 -5.27 -14.07
N ILE A 204 -29.81 -4.56 -13.96
CA ILE A 204 -29.89 -3.11 -14.14
C ILE A 204 -29.07 -2.39 -13.07
N LYS A 205 -29.25 -2.75 -11.79
CA LYS A 205 -28.55 -2.14 -10.66
C LYS A 205 -27.04 -2.42 -10.72
N PHE A 206 -26.66 -3.61 -11.16
CA PHE A 206 -25.25 -3.96 -11.36
C PHE A 206 -24.61 -3.09 -12.44
N GLU A 207 -25.24 -2.96 -13.60
CA GLU A 207 -24.72 -2.15 -14.70
C GLU A 207 -24.67 -0.66 -14.32
N GLU A 208 -25.70 -0.13 -13.66
CA GLU A 208 -25.69 1.23 -13.12
C GLU A 208 -24.51 1.47 -12.15
N SER A 209 -24.24 0.51 -11.27
CA SER A 209 -23.12 0.59 -10.32
C SER A 209 -21.76 0.52 -11.02
N MET A 210 -21.63 -0.34 -12.04
CA MET A 210 -20.43 -0.45 -12.88
C MET A 210 -20.17 0.84 -13.68
N GLN A 211 -21.21 1.45 -14.24
CA GLN A 211 -21.10 2.71 -14.98
C GLN A 211 -20.78 3.89 -14.06
N ALA A 212 -21.41 3.95 -12.89
CA ALA A 212 -21.08 4.95 -11.88
C ALA A 212 -19.61 4.83 -11.43
N ALA A 213 -19.11 3.62 -11.20
CA ALA A 213 -17.71 3.37 -10.86
C ALA A 213 -16.75 3.79 -11.99
N LYS A 214 -17.08 3.53 -13.26
CA LYS A 214 -16.31 4.00 -14.42
C LYS A 214 -16.23 5.53 -14.46
N LEU A 215 -17.33 6.23 -14.18
CA LEU A 215 -17.35 7.69 -14.16
C LEU A 215 -16.48 8.26 -13.03
N ILE A 216 -16.55 7.67 -11.83
CA ILE A 216 -15.71 8.07 -10.69
C ILE A 216 -14.21 7.91 -11.03
N ASN A 217 -13.84 6.79 -11.65
CA ASN A 217 -12.46 6.53 -12.06
C ASN A 217 -11.99 7.50 -13.17
N LYS A 218 -12.86 7.86 -14.12
CA LYS A 218 -12.54 8.82 -15.18
C LYS A 218 -12.31 10.24 -14.65
N VAL A 219 -13.19 10.74 -13.77
CA VAL A 219 -13.06 12.07 -13.15
C VAL A 219 -11.78 12.18 -12.32
N THR A 220 -11.38 11.10 -11.66
CA THR A 220 -10.14 11.03 -10.87
C THR A 220 -8.88 11.12 -11.76
N ASN A 221 -8.91 10.54 -12.97
CA ASN A 221 -7.78 10.55 -13.91
C ASN A 221 -7.66 11.88 -14.69
N GLU A 222 -8.77 12.58 -14.98
CA GLU A 222 -8.73 13.88 -15.67
C GLU A 222 -8.31 15.02 -14.75
N SER A 223 -8.65 14.96 -13.46
CA SER A 223 -8.21 15.94 -12.44
C SER A 223 -6.68 15.99 -12.25
N SER A 224 -5.97 14.96 -12.69
CA SER A 224 -4.50 14.86 -12.65
C SER A 224 -3.82 15.32 -13.95
N SER A 225 -4.58 15.61 -15.00
CA SER A 225 -4.06 15.94 -16.34
C SER A 225 -4.13 17.44 -16.69
N THR A 226 -4.87 18.25 -15.91
CA THR A 226 -5.14 19.67 -16.23
C THR A 226 -4.12 20.67 -15.65
N CYS A 227 -3.15 20.24 -14.84
CA CYS A 227 -2.10 21.13 -14.32
C CYS A 227 -0.89 21.27 -15.28
N GLN A 228 -1.10 21.32 -16.59
CA GLN A 228 -0.10 21.75 -17.55
C GLN A 228 -0.76 22.44 -18.73
N MET A 229 -1.21 23.67 -18.55
CA MET A 229 -1.13 24.76 -19.53
C MET A 229 -1.93 25.95 -19.06
N SER A 230 -1.40 27.14 -19.37
CA SER A 230 -1.99 28.48 -19.21
C SER A 230 -1.85 29.05 -17.77
N GLN A 231 -1.38 30.29 -17.52
CA GLN A 231 -1.45 31.50 -18.32
C GLN A 231 -0.29 32.48 -18.04
N GLN A 232 0.24 33.04 -19.13
CA GLN A 232 0.89 34.34 -19.19
C GLN A 232 -0.17 35.46 -19.04
N GLN A 233 0.32 36.63 -18.58
CA GLN A 233 -0.23 37.99 -18.71
C GLN A 233 -1.31 38.47 -17.73
N ASN A 234 -0.84 39.32 -16.81
CA ASN A 234 -1.20 40.73 -16.60
C ASN A 234 -2.65 41.18 -16.28
N ASN A 235 -2.74 41.72 -15.06
CA ASN A 235 -3.26 43.05 -14.66
C ASN A 235 -4.77 43.32 -14.47
N GLU A 236 -4.98 44.01 -13.33
CA GLU A 236 -6.05 44.95 -12.94
C GLU A 236 -7.26 44.47 -12.11
N CYS A 237 -7.06 44.53 -10.78
CA CYS A 237 -7.70 45.44 -9.80
C CYS A 237 -9.23 45.69 -9.83
N SER A 238 -9.91 45.41 -8.71
CA SER A 238 -10.79 46.36 -7.99
C SER A 238 -11.50 45.71 -6.79
N CYS A 239 -11.48 46.40 -5.65
CA CYS A 239 -12.01 46.03 -4.33
C CYS A 239 -13.54 46.12 -4.17
N SER A 240 -14.12 45.32 -3.27
CA SER A 240 -14.94 45.84 -2.14
C SER A 240 -15.49 44.74 -1.21
N GLU A 241 -15.08 44.83 0.06
CA GLU A 241 -15.92 44.81 1.28
C GLU A 241 -17.00 43.74 1.51
N LYS A 242 -16.74 42.82 2.46
CA LYS A 242 -17.31 42.76 3.83
C LYS A 242 -17.39 41.31 4.35
N MET A 243 -16.75 41.10 5.50
CA MET A 243 -16.97 39.97 6.41
C MET A 243 -18.13 40.33 7.38
N PRO A 244 -18.83 39.37 8.03
CA PRO A 244 -18.21 38.68 9.17
C PRO A 244 -18.69 37.24 9.53
N HIS A 245 -17.86 36.60 10.39
CA HIS A 245 -18.12 35.52 11.37
C HIS A 245 -18.16 34.02 10.97
N LYS A 246 -17.02 33.35 11.25
CA LYS A 246 -16.69 32.01 11.83
C LYS A 246 -17.81 31.04 12.28
N PRO A 247 -17.48 29.75 12.59
CA PRO A 247 -16.44 28.87 12.02
C PRO A 247 -17.00 27.45 11.70
N ASP A 248 -16.39 26.67 10.80
CA ASP A 248 -16.48 25.22 10.99
C ASP A 248 -15.25 24.46 10.48
N ALA A 249 -14.88 23.49 11.30
CA ALA A 249 -13.58 22.87 11.34
C ALA A 249 -13.49 21.69 10.38
N THR A 250 -12.93 21.89 9.17
CA THR A 250 -12.43 20.76 8.37
C THR A 250 -11.43 21.26 7.32
N GLY A 251 -10.25 20.65 7.29
CA GLY A 251 -9.07 21.15 6.58
C GLY A 251 -8.15 21.78 7.62
N VAL A 252 -6.96 21.25 7.91
CA VAL A 252 -5.85 21.10 6.97
C VAL A 252 -4.89 20.08 7.58
N PHE A 253 -4.55 19.01 6.86
CA PHE A 253 -3.30 18.27 7.10
C PHE A 253 -2.84 17.64 5.79
N GLN A 254 -2.40 18.50 4.89
CA GLN A 254 -1.50 18.14 3.81
C GLN A 254 -0.11 18.66 4.21
N VAL A 255 0.94 18.00 3.72
CA VAL A 255 2.37 18.30 3.87
C VAL A 255 3.08 17.52 4.98
N LEU A 256 3.53 16.31 4.63
CA LEU A 256 4.85 15.79 5.00
C LEU A 256 5.37 14.90 3.87
N GLN A 257 5.73 15.52 2.75
CA GLN A 257 6.74 15.05 1.80
C GLN A 257 6.81 16.09 0.70
N HIS A 258 7.62 17.12 0.93
CA HIS A 258 8.41 17.93 -0.01
C HIS A 258 9.28 18.80 0.93
N GLY A 259 10.54 19.04 0.57
CA GLY A 259 11.52 19.73 1.42
C GLY A 259 10.95 20.98 2.11
N SER A 260 11.38 21.21 3.35
CA SER A 260 11.03 22.34 4.23
C SER A 260 10.39 23.54 3.51
N ASN A 261 9.05 23.57 3.45
CA ASN A 261 8.32 24.69 2.86
C ASN A 261 8.12 25.79 3.91
N TYR A 262 9.22 26.26 4.50
CA TYR A 262 9.26 27.41 5.39
C TYR A 262 10.26 28.40 4.78
N PRO A 263 9.82 29.20 3.79
CA PRO A 263 10.71 30.08 3.02
C PRO A 263 11.43 31.12 3.89
N TYR A 264 10.89 31.41 5.07
CA TYR A 264 11.46 32.34 6.04
C TYR A 264 12.34 31.68 7.12
N MET A 265 12.49 30.34 7.13
CA MET A 265 13.24 29.63 8.18
C MET A 265 14.71 30.06 8.28
N GLU A 266 15.32 30.37 7.13
CA GLU A 266 16.73 30.81 7.02
C GLU A 266 16.85 32.32 6.72
N ALA A 267 15.74 33.07 6.76
CA ALA A 267 15.71 34.49 6.42
C ALA A 267 16.30 35.35 7.56
N LYS A 268 17.16 36.32 7.20
CA LYS A 268 17.70 37.30 8.16
C LYS A 268 16.75 38.49 8.27
N SER A 269 16.65 39.11 9.45
CA SER A 269 15.72 40.23 9.73
C SER A 269 15.80 41.40 8.76
N LYS A 270 16.95 41.63 8.11
CA LYS A 270 17.14 42.68 7.10
C LYS A 270 16.54 42.37 5.73
N GLY A 271 16.12 41.13 5.49
CA GLY A 271 15.53 40.65 4.23
C GLY A 271 14.01 40.51 4.25
N LEU A 272 13.35 40.82 5.38
CA LEU A 272 11.89 40.82 5.45
C LEU A 272 11.33 42.20 5.08
N THR A 273 10.38 42.23 4.16
CA THR A 273 9.62 43.44 3.85
C THR A 273 8.33 43.48 4.67
N VAL A 274 7.71 44.66 4.79
CA VAL A 274 6.43 44.81 5.52
C VAL A 274 5.31 43.96 4.89
N GLY A 275 5.39 43.67 3.58
CA GLY A 275 4.43 42.80 2.89
C GLY A 275 4.57 41.31 3.21
N ASP A 276 5.73 40.88 3.73
CA ASP A 276 5.98 39.47 4.10
C ASP A 276 5.44 39.11 5.49
N VAL A 277 5.09 40.12 6.29
CA VAL A 277 4.70 39.94 7.70
C VAL A 277 3.43 39.09 7.82
N ASP A 278 2.46 39.29 6.92
CA ASP A 278 1.20 38.55 6.94
C ASP A 278 1.40 37.07 6.59
N VAL A 279 2.26 36.80 5.60
CA VAL A 279 2.60 35.42 5.19
C VAL A 279 3.39 34.73 6.29
N LEU A 280 4.39 35.40 6.88
CA LEU A 280 5.16 34.87 8.01
C LEU A 280 4.26 34.55 9.20
N LEU A 281 3.32 35.43 9.52
CA LEU A 281 2.38 35.21 10.62
C LEU A 281 1.44 34.03 10.33
N SER A 282 1.03 33.86 9.08
CA SER A 282 0.22 32.71 8.65
C SER A 282 0.99 31.40 8.80
N ASP A 283 2.23 31.35 8.30
CA ASP A 283 3.09 30.18 8.38
C ASP A 283 3.44 29.81 9.82
N TYR A 284 3.70 30.81 10.68
CA TYR A 284 3.92 30.60 12.11
C TYR A 284 2.70 29.99 12.80
N LYS A 285 1.49 30.48 12.50
CA LYS A 285 0.25 29.93 13.08
C LYS A 285 0.01 28.49 12.63
N ASP A 286 0.27 28.17 11.37
CA ASP A 286 0.19 26.80 10.85
C ASP A 286 1.19 25.87 11.55
N LEU A 287 2.44 26.31 11.69
CA LEU A 287 3.48 25.54 12.40
C LEU A 287 3.10 25.28 13.87
N VAL A 288 2.62 26.30 14.59
CA VAL A 288 2.18 26.16 15.98
C VAL A 288 0.98 25.22 16.10
N SER A 289 0.05 25.27 15.14
CA SER A 289 -1.10 24.35 15.08
C SER A 289 -0.64 22.90 14.91
N LYS A 290 0.24 22.65 13.93
CA LYS A 290 0.84 21.33 13.67
C LYS A 290 1.60 20.80 14.89
N TYR A 291 2.42 21.63 15.52
CA TYR A 291 3.16 21.27 16.74
C TYR A 291 2.20 20.93 17.89
N THR A 292 1.15 21.73 18.11
CA THR A 292 0.17 21.49 19.17
C THR A 292 -0.58 20.18 18.96
N ILE A 293 -0.94 19.85 17.72
CA ILE A 293 -1.58 18.59 17.37
C ILE A 293 -0.63 17.42 17.62
N MET A 294 0.64 17.55 17.22
CA MET A 294 1.67 16.54 17.46
C MET A 294 1.89 16.30 18.96
N CYS A 295 2.00 17.36 19.77
CA CYS A 295 2.14 17.24 21.22
C CYS A 295 0.95 16.52 21.85
N LYS A 296 -0.29 16.84 21.42
CA LYS A 296 -1.50 16.16 21.88
C LYS A 296 -1.47 14.67 21.52
N ALA A 297 -1.12 14.34 20.28
CA ALA A 297 -0.99 12.96 19.83
C ALA A 297 0.03 12.17 20.65
N ILE A 298 1.20 12.75 20.94
CA ILE A 298 2.24 12.12 21.77
C ILE A 298 1.79 11.95 23.23
N SER A 299 1.05 12.92 23.78
CA SER A 299 0.52 12.81 25.14
C SER A 299 -0.56 11.72 25.30
N CYS A 300 -1.18 11.28 24.20
CA CYS A 300 -2.15 10.18 24.18
C CYS A 300 -1.52 8.78 24.02
N LEU A 301 -0.19 8.68 23.82
CA LEU A 301 0.52 7.41 23.73
C LEU A 301 0.89 6.86 25.12
N SER A 302 0.84 5.53 25.27
CA SER A 302 1.19 4.83 26.51
C SER A 302 2.69 4.99 26.84
N THR A 303 3.06 4.92 28.13
CA THR A 303 4.45 5.14 28.60
C THR A 303 5.48 4.22 27.93
N SER A 304 5.07 3.03 27.46
CA SER A 304 5.92 2.07 26.76
C SER A 304 6.28 2.47 25.32
N GLU A 305 5.52 3.36 24.69
CA GLU A 305 5.72 3.80 23.29
C GLU A 305 6.41 5.17 23.18
N ARG A 306 6.43 5.93 24.28
CA ARG A 306 6.92 7.32 24.34
C ARG A 306 8.45 7.43 24.30
N GLU A 307 9.14 6.47 24.91
CA GLU A 307 10.59 6.49 25.12
C GLU A 307 11.45 6.32 23.84
N PRO A 308 11.11 5.42 22.90
CA PRO A 308 11.86 5.31 21.64
C PRO A 308 11.66 6.53 20.71
N LEU A 309 10.49 7.16 20.72
CA LEU A 309 10.19 8.32 19.86
C LEU A 309 10.90 9.60 20.31
N LEU A 310 10.99 9.84 21.63
CA LEU A 310 11.75 10.98 22.16
C LEU A 310 13.25 10.87 21.83
N ARG A 311 13.82 9.66 21.92
CA ARG A 311 15.23 9.43 21.53
C ARG A 311 15.48 9.61 20.02
N GLN A 312 14.47 9.36 19.18
CA GLN A 312 14.56 9.59 17.74
C GLN A 312 14.52 11.08 17.39
N ILE A 313 13.69 11.86 18.11
CA ILE A 313 13.59 13.31 17.94
C ILE A 313 14.87 14.01 18.43
N GLU A 314 15.44 13.59 19.57
CA GLU A 314 16.72 14.12 20.07
C GLU A 314 17.91 13.79 19.16
N LYS A 315 17.92 12.61 18.53
CA LYS A 315 18.96 12.26 17.54
C LYS A 315 18.87 13.09 16.27
N GLN A 316 17.66 13.44 15.83
CA GLN A 316 17.46 14.27 14.64
C GLN A 316 17.78 15.75 14.90
N SER A 317 17.53 16.28 16.10
CA SER A 317 17.92 17.65 16.45
C SER A 317 19.44 17.82 16.62
N ALA A 318 20.14 16.81 17.15
CA ALA A 318 21.60 16.84 17.29
C ALA A 318 22.35 16.75 15.94
N GLY A 319 21.76 16.09 14.92
CA GLY A 319 22.35 15.96 13.59
C GLY A 319 22.43 17.28 12.81
N THR A 320 21.50 18.21 13.06
CA THR A 320 21.45 19.50 12.35
C THR A 320 22.50 20.49 12.85
N LEU A 321 22.89 20.43 14.13
CA LEU A 321 23.89 21.35 14.72
C LEU A 321 25.35 21.00 14.40
N LEU A 322 25.64 19.75 14.01
CA LEU A 322 27.02 19.31 13.73
C LEU A 322 27.48 19.54 12.27
N SER A 323 26.59 19.94 11.35
CA SER A 323 26.97 20.20 9.95
C SER A 323 27.44 21.64 9.66
N GLN A 324 27.31 22.58 10.61
CA GLN A 324 27.65 23.99 10.39
C GLN A 324 29.07 24.42 10.81
N HIS A 325 29.92 23.53 11.36
CA HIS A 325 31.25 23.95 11.88
C HIS A 325 32.49 23.36 11.19
N ALA A 326 32.35 22.65 10.07
CA ALA A 326 33.48 22.13 9.31
C ALA A 326 33.63 22.83 7.95
N GLY A 327 34.13 24.07 7.94
CA GLY A 327 34.34 24.80 6.69
C GLY A 327 34.81 26.24 6.82
N ILE A 328 35.87 26.51 7.58
CA ILE A 328 36.61 27.79 7.45
C ILE A 328 38.09 27.44 7.27
N ASN A 329 38.51 27.29 6.01
CA ASN A 329 39.92 27.34 5.62
C ASN A 329 40.35 28.80 5.60
N THR A 330 41.26 29.18 6.50
CA THR A 330 42.04 30.42 6.42
C THR A 330 43.17 30.24 5.39
N ALA A 331 43.05 30.89 4.23
CA ALA A 331 44.17 31.16 3.34
C ALA A 331 44.56 32.65 3.51
N THR A 332 45.65 32.92 4.23
CA THR A 332 46.29 34.23 4.29
C THR A 332 47.35 34.33 3.19
N HIS A 333 47.09 35.21 2.23
CA HIS A 333 48.05 35.65 1.23
C HIS A 333 49.11 36.59 1.87
N GLN A 334 50.37 36.38 1.51
CA GLN A 334 51.45 37.36 1.64
C GLN A 334 51.22 38.53 0.68
N HIS A 335 51.35 39.78 1.16
CA HIS A 335 52.22 40.78 0.52
C HIS A 335 52.48 42.00 1.42
N ASN A 336 53.76 42.40 1.42
CA ASN A 336 54.45 43.55 2.03
C ASN A 336 54.67 43.58 3.54
#